data_AF-A0A4S3MQW9-F1
#
_entry.id   AF-A0A4S3MQW9-F1
#
_cell.length_a   1.000
_cell.length_b   1.000
_cell.length_c   1.000
_cell.angle_alpha   90.00
_cell.angle_beta   90.00
_cell.angle_gamma   90.00
#
_symmetry.space_group_name_H-M   'P 1'
#
loop_
_entity.id
_entity.type
_entity.pdbx_description
1 polymer ?
#
loop_
_entity_poly.entity_id
_entity_poly.type
_entity_poly.pdbx_seq_one_letter_code
_entity_poly.pdbx_strand_id
1 'polypeptide(L)'
;MRLPAIASGLASALALAMAAAPALAEPLTYVCLLTQGAKEGTWISPQVVILHDPAKRLVVVNDPVVMAFGGQPVAGEVKVDNAKRITFGWDVREIVAVGGRKAMTMRYRGTFVKATGAFSLAASPLGYSNGFEGRGTCVRR
;
A
#
# COMPACT_ATOMS: atom_id res chain seq x y z
N MET A 1 -38.46 35.17 66.56
CA MET A 1 -37.23 34.49 66.10
C MET A 1 -37.13 34.73 64.60
N ARG A 2 -36.06 35.39 64.12
CA ARG A 2 -35.92 35.92 62.75
C ARG A 2 -35.37 34.84 61.81
N LEU A 3 -35.93 34.70 60.60
CA LEU A 3 -35.34 33.94 59.48
C LEU A 3 -34.55 34.91 58.58
N PRO A 4 -33.30 34.60 58.21
CA PRO A 4 -32.60 35.28 57.13
C PRO A 4 -32.71 34.50 55.80
N ALA A 5 -32.49 35.28 54.74
CA ALA A 5 -32.51 34.93 53.33
C ALA A 5 -31.32 34.05 52.89
N ILE A 6 -31.36 33.55 51.65
CA ILE A 6 -30.45 33.90 50.53
C ILE A 6 -30.63 32.86 49.41
N ALA A 7 -30.99 33.37 48.23
CA ALA A 7 -30.87 32.67 46.97
C ALA A 7 -29.40 32.60 46.52
N SER A 8 -28.95 31.49 45.92
CA SER A 8 -28.04 31.44 44.76
C SER A 8 -27.37 30.07 44.60
N GLY A 9 -27.35 29.59 43.35
CA GLY A 9 -26.19 28.92 42.78
C GLY A 9 -26.28 27.41 42.64
N LEU A 10 -26.43 26.94 41.39
CA LEU A 10 -25.49 26.02 40.73
C LEU A 10 -25.97 25.78 39.30
N ALA A 11 -25.54 26.66 38.39
CA ALA A 11 -25.58 26.37 36.95
C ALA A 11 -24.55 25.26 36.68
N SER A 12 -25.02 24.02 36.50
CA SER A 12 -24.17 22.92 36.07
C SER A 12 -23.69 23.16 34.64
N ALA A 13 -22.44 23.61 34.49
CA ALA A 13 -21.74 23.62 33.23
C ALA A 13 -21.57 22.18 32.73
N LEU A 14 -22.43 21.77 31.81
CA LEU A 14 -22.31 20.51 31.08
C LEU A 14 -21.10 20.62 30.15
N ALA A 15 -19.93 20.18 30.63
CA ALA A 15 -18.74 20.06 29.81
C ALA A 15 -19.01 19.06 28.67
N LEU A 16 -19.28 19.57 27.47
CA LEU A 16 -19.27 18.76 26.25
C LEU A 16 -17.85 18.25 26.05
N ALA A 17 -17.59 17.01 26.48
CA ALA A 17 -16.45 16.26 26.03
C ALA A 17 -16.64 15.97 24.53
N MET A 18 -16.09 16.84 23.67
CA MET A 18 -15.91 16.53 22.26
C MET A 18 -14.98 15.32 22.18
N ALA A 19 -15.57 14.14 22.02
CA ALA A 19 -14.84 12.95 21.61
C ALA A 19 -14.28 13.22 20.21
N ALA A 20 -12.98 13.50 20.12
CA ALA A 20 -12.27 13.52 18.86
C ALA A 20 -12.31 12.09 18.29
N ALA A 21 -13.20 11.84 17.34
CA ALA A 21 -13.19 10.58 16.60
C ALA A 21 -11.83 10.47 15.89
N PRO A 22 -11.12 9.33 16.00
CA PRO A 22 -9.91 9.13 15.24
C PRO A 22 -10.27 9.20 13.75
N ALA A 23 -9.63 10.11 13.02
CA ALA A 23 -9.74 10.14 11.57
C ALA A 23 -9.19 8.81 11.05
N LEU A 24 -10.09 7.91 10.65
CA LEU A 24 -9.70 6.68 9.96
C LEU A 24 -9.00 7.08 8.67
N ALA A 25 -7.75 6.65 8.52
CA ALA A 25 -7.00 6.93 7.29
C ALA A 25 -7.74 6.27 6.12
N GLU A 26 -8.12 7.10 5.14
CA GLU A 26 -8.87 6.65 3.97
C GLU A 26 -8.04 5.68 3.11
N PRO A 27 -8.69 4.71 2.45
CA PRO A 27 -8.01 3.86 1.48
C PRO A 27 -7.35 4.71 0.38
N LEU A 28 -6.11 4.38 0.05
CA LEU A 28 -5.31 5.07 -0.96
C LEU A 28 -4.99 4.11 -2.11
N THR A 29 -5.14 4.60 -3.34
CA THR A 29 -4.72 3.87 -4.54
C THR A 29 -3.47 4.52 -5.13
N TYR A 30 -2.41 3.72 -5.32
CA TYR A 30 -1.21 4.12 -6.02
C TYR A 30 -1.29 3.60 -7.45
N VAL A 31 -1.34 4.51 -8.42
CA VAL A 31 -1.23 4.16 -9.85
C VAL A 31 0.17 4.53 -10.30
N CYS A 32 1.00 3.51 -10.51
CA CYS A 32 2.42 3.65 -10.79
C CYS A 32 2.72 3.33 -12.25
N LEU A 33 3.40 4.23 -12.95
CA LEU A 33 3.85 4.07 -14.33
C LEU A 33 5.37 3.94 -14.34
N LEU A 34 5.88 2.84 -14.91
CA LEU A 34 7.30 2.55 -15.02
C LEU A 34 7.80 2.94 -16.41
N THR A 35 8.75 3.87 -16.46
CA THR A 35 9.36 4.38 -17.71
C THR A 35 10.74 3.79 -17.96
N GLN A 36 11.32 3.14 -16.96
CA GLN A 36 12.60 2.43 -17.04
C GLN A 36 12.43 0.99 -16.58
N GLY A 37 13.17 0.07 -17.20
CA GLY A 37 13.18 -1.36 -16.85
C GLY A 37 12.01 -2.16 -17.41
N ALA A 38 10.85 -1.53 -17.61
CA ALA A 38 9.70 -2.12 -18.28
C ALA A 38 9.97 -2.27 -19.78
N LYS A 39 10.40 -3.46 -20.20
CA LYS A 39 10.58 -3.84 -21.60
C LYS A 39 9.91 -5.19 -21.87
N GLU A 40 9.60 -5.46 -23.13
CA GLU A 40 9.10 -6.77 -23.54
C GLU A 40 10.06 -7.88 -23.10
N GLY A 41 9.52 -8.99 -22.60
CA GLY A 41 10.29 -10.12 -22.07
C GLY A 41 10.92 -9.89 -20.68
N THR A 42 10.67 -8.76 -20.02
CA THR A 42 11.13 -8.51 -18.64
C THR A 42 10.02 -8.75 -17.62
N TRP A 43 10.42 -8.95 -16.36
CA TRP A 43 9.49 -9.13 -15.23
C TRP A 43 9.00 -7.81 -14.61
N ILE A 44 9.31 -6.67 -15.25
CA ILE A 44 8.89 -5.35 -14.80
C ILE A 44 7.73 -4.91 -15.66
N SER A 45 6.54 -4.84 -15.06
CA SER A 45 5.37 -4.31 -15.73
C SER A 45 5.50 -2.81 -16.01
N PRO A 46 4.92 -2.30 -17.12
CA PRO A 46 4.88 -0.87 -17.41
C PRO A 46 3.96 -0.10 -16.46
N GLN A 47 3.03 -0.79 -15.78
CA GLN A 47 2.11 -0.21 -14.82
C GLN A 47 1.89 -1.17 -13.65
N VAL A 48 1.78 -0.62 -12.44
CA VAL A 48 1.37 -1.32 -11.23
C VAL A 48 0.31 -0.50 -10.50
N VAL A 49 -0.77 -1.14 -10.06
CA VAL A 49 -1.82 -0.53 -9.25
C VAL A 49 -1.81 -1.18 -7.87
N ILE A 50 -1.75 -0.36 -6.82
CA ILE A 50 -1.71 -0.82 -5.43
C ILE A 50 -2.84 -0.13 -4.66
N LEU A 51 -3.78 -0.92 -4.17
CA LEU A 51 -4.75 -0.46 -3.17
C LEU A 51 -4.15 -0.69 -1.78
N HIS A 52 -4.16 0.33 -0.93
CA HIS A 52 -3.72 0.27 0.45
C HIS A 52 -4.79 0.86 1.38
N ASP A 53 -5.36 0.03 2.23
CA ASP A 53 -6.28 0.44 3.29
C ASP A 53 -5.59 0.19 4.64
N PRO A 54 -5.01 1.22 5.26
CA PRO A 54 -4.29 1.08 6.53
C PRO A 54 -5.23 0.70 7.69
N ALA A 55 -6.49 1.13 7.66
CA ALA A 55 -7.47 0.81 8.69
C ALA A 55 -7.81 -0.69 8.70
N LYS A 56 -7.87 -1.31 7.51
CA LYS A 56 -8.09 -2.76 7.35
C LYS A 56 -6.82 -3.59 7.26
N ARG A 57 -5.64 -2.95 7.31
CA ARG A 57 -4.33 -3.59 7.09
C ARG A 57 -4.30 -4.38 5.77
N LEU A 58 -4.93 -3.84 4.74
CA LEU A 58 -5.12 -4.47 3.45
C LEU A 58 -4.19 -3.84 2.42
N VAL A 59 -3.48 -4.69 1.67
CA VAL A 59 -2.77 -4.30 0.45
C VAL A 59 -3.20 -5.27 -0.65
N VAL A 60 -3.66 -4.73 -1.77
CA VAL A 60 -4.01 -5.49 -2.98
C VAL A 60 -3.22 -4.91 -4.14
N VAL A 61 -2.53 -5.76 -4.89
CA VAL A 61 -1.68 -5.38 -6.01
C VAL A 61 -2.19 -5.99 -7.29
N ASN A 62 -2.23 -5.19 -8.35
CA ASN A 62 -2.53 -5.65 -9.69
C ASN A 62 -1.55 -5.07 -10.70
N ASP A 63 -1.10 -5.90 -11.64
CA ASP A 63 -0.28 -5.51 -12.78
C ASP A 63 -0.41 -6.56 -13.90
N PRO A 64 0.10 -6.28 -15.12
CA PRO A 64 0.09 -7.24 -16.22
C PRO A 64 0.72 -8.61 -15.92
N VAL A 65 1.75 -8.71 -15.05
CA VAL A 65 2.37 -10.00 -14.69
C VAL A 65 1.45 -10.77 -13.76
N VAL A 66 0.91 -10.12 -12.73
CA VAL A 66 -0.10 -10.67 -11.82
C VAL A 66 -1.28 -11.24 -12.61
N MET A 67 -1.79 -10.50 -13.58
CA MET A 67 -2.90 -10.96 -14.42
C MET A 67 -2.50 -12.11 -15.34
N ALA A 68 -1.30 -12.06 -15.94
CA ALA A 68 -0.85 -13.11 -16.86
C ALA A 68 -0.68 -14.48 -16.19
N PHE A 69 -0.28 -14.52 -14.91
CA PHE A 69 0.00 -15.78 -14.21
C PHE A 69 -1.03 -16.16 -13.14
N GLY A 70 -1.66 -15.18 -12.49
CA GLY A 70 -2.63 -15.42 -11.41
C GLY A 70 -4.09 -15.17 -11.80
N GLY A 71 -4.35 -14.44 -12.89
CA GLY A 71 -5.71 -14.14 -13.38
C GLY A 71 -6.54 -13.19 -12.49
N GLN A 72 -6.00 -12.75 -11.35
CA GLN A 72 -6.67 -11.87 -10.39
C GLN A 72 -5.65 -11.07 -9.58
N PRO A 73 -6.02 -9.92 -9.00
CA PRO A 73 -5.16 -9.17 -8.08
C PRO A 73 -4.68 -10.03 -6.91
N VAL A 74 -3.45 -9.77 -6.46
CA VAL A 74 -2.82 -10.53 -5.37
C VAL A 74 -2.79 -9.73 -4.08
N ALA A 75 -2.86 -10.43 -2.95
CA ALA A 75 -2.58 -9.83 -1.66
C ALA A 75 -1.11 -9.44 -1.57
N GLY A 76 -0.87 -8.24 -1.05
CA GLY A 76 0.46 -7.75 -0.70
C GLY A 76 0.56 -7.43 0.78
N GLU A 77 1.65 -6.78 1.14
CA GLU A 77 1.90 -6.32 2.50
C GLU A 77 2.73 -5.03 2.50
N VAL A 78 2.58 -4.22 3.55
CA VAL A 78 3.48 -3.10 3.83
C VAL A 78 4.74 -3.65 4.49
N LYS A 79 5.89 -3.48 3.83
CA LYS A 79 7.21 -3.85 4.37
C LYS A 79 7.84 -2.72 5.18
N VAL A 80 7.63 -1.48 4.74
CA VAL A 80 8.13 -0.28 5.41
C VAL A 80 7.10 0.81 5.19
N ASP A 81 6.76 1.55 6.25
CA ASP A 81 6.04 2.82 6.13
C ASP A 81 6.63 3.82 7.12
N ASN A 82 7.13 4.94 6.60
CA ASN A 82 7.65 6.04 7.42
C ASN A 82 7.40 7.38 6.71
N ALA A 83 7.87 8.48 7.31
CA ALA A 83 7.66 9.83 6.75
C ALA A 83 8.20 10.00 5.32
N LYS A 84 9.24 9.25 4.93
CA LYS A 84 9.92 9.41 3.63
C LYS A 84 9.33 8.52 2.54
N ARG A 85 8.95 7.28 2.88
CA ARG A 85 8.56 6.27 1.89
C ARG A 85 7.59 5.25 2.45
N ILE A 86 6.90 4.59 1.53
CA ILE A 86 6.21 3.33 1.78
C ILE A 86 6.74 2.27 0.80
N THR A 87 6.94 1.05 1.30
CA THR A 87 7.39 -0.09 0.51
C THR A 87 6.37 -1.21 0.63
N PHE A 88 5.88 -1.68 -0.52
CA PHE A 88 4.98 -2.81 -0.65
C PHE A 88 5.74 -4.05 -1.09
N GLY A 89 5.37 -5.22 -0.59
CA GLY A 89 5.84 -6.51 -1.06
C GLY A 89 4.68 -7.40 -1.49
N TRP A 90 4.87 -8.19 -2.55
CA TRP A 90 3.93 -9.22 -2.97
C TRP A 90 4.69 -10.33 -3.71
N ASP A 91 4.08 -11.52 -3.78
CA ASP A 91 4.63 -12.67 -4.51
C ASP A 91 3.64 -13.09 -5.60
N VAL A 92 4.16 -13.31 -6.82
CA VAL A 92 3.42 -13.97 -7.91
C VAL A 92 3.88 -15.42 -7.95
N ARG A 93 2.97 -16.35 -7.66
CA ARG A 93 3.27 -17.78 -7.52
C ARG A 93 2.92 -18.53 -8.80
N GLU A 94 3.34 -19.80 -8.84
CA GLU A 94 2.92 -20.76 -9.87
C GLU A 94 3.26 -20.34 -11.31
N ILE A 95 4.32 -19.54 -11.48
CA ILE A 95 4.81 -19.15 -12.79
C ILE A 95 5.45 -20.38 -13.44
N VAL A 96 4.82 -20.93 -14.48
CA VAL A 96 5.36 -22.07 -15.23
C VAL A 96 6.17 -21.55 -16.41
N ALA A 97 7.49 -21.83 -16.40
CA ALA A 97 8.36 -21.47 -17.52
C ALA A 97 8.05 -22.31 -18.78
N VAL A 98 8.36 -21.76 -19.95
CA VAL A 98 8.29 -22.48 -21.24
C VAL A 98 9.15 -23.74 -21.15
N GLY A 99 8.52 -24.91 -21.27
CA GLY A 99 9.15 -26.23 -21.05
C GLY A 99 8.64 -27.00 -19.82
N GLY A 100 7.73 -26.41 -19.02
CA GLY A 100 6.82 -27.15 -18.13
C GLY A 100 7.42 -27.82 -16.88
N ARG A 101 8.71 -27.61 -16.59
CA ARG A 101 9.43 -28.44 -15.60
C ARG A 101 9.42 -27.93 -14.16
N LYS A 102 9.10 -26.65 -13.89
CA LYS A 102 9.02 -26.13 -12.51
C LYS A 102 8.21 -24.84 -12.40
N ALA A 103 7.29 -24.80 -11.44
CA ALA A 103 6.64 -23.57 -10.98
C ALA A 103 7.64 -22.73 -10.18
N MET A 104 7.79 -21.46 -10.53
CA MET A 104 8.61 -20.48 -9.79
C MET A 104 7.72 -19.45 -9.10
N THR A 105 8.25 -18.86 -8.02
CA THR A 105 7.64 -17.70 -7.36
C THR A 105 8.49 -16.48 -7.68
N MET A 106 7.87 -15.43 -8.21
CA MET A 106 8.51 -14.13 -8.39
C MET A 106 8.14 -13.23 -7.22
N ARG A 107 9.15 -12.73 -6.52
CA ARG A 107 8.98 -11.78 -5.41
C ARG A 107 9.16 -10.36 -5.92
N TYR A 108 8.21 -9.51 -5.58
CA TYR A 108 8.20 -8.10 -5.92
C TYR A 108 8.36 -7.21 -4.71
N ARG A 109 9.00 -6.06 -4.93
CA ARG A 109 9.09 -4.97 -3.95
C ARG A 109 8.93 -3.63 -4.66
N GLY A 110 7.84 -2.93 -4.39
CA GLY A 110 7.58 -1.58 -4.88
C GLY A 110 7.83 -0.54 -3.79
N THR A 111 8.67 0.46 -4.02
CA THR A 111 8.92 1.56 -3.07
C THR A 111 8.48 2.89 -3.64
N PHE A 112 7.56 3.56 -2.95
CA PHE A 112 7.07 4.89 -3.26
C PHE A 112 7.68 5.93 -2.33
N VAL A 113 8.33 6.95 -2.89
CA VAL A 113 8.87 8.10 -2.16
C VAL A 113 7.78 9.16 -2.04
N LYS A 114 7.35 9.45 -0.80
CA LYS A 114 6.17 10.28 -0.51
C LYS A 114 6.29 11.72 -1.00
N ALA A 115 7.49 12.28 -0.93
CA ALA A 115 7.76 13.67 -1.28
C ALA A 115 7.73 13.93 -2.79
N THR A 116 8.23 13.00 -3.60
CA THR A 116 8.45 13.20 -5.04
C THR A 116 7.49 12.41 -5.92
N GLY A 117 6.79 11.43 -5.35
CA GLY A 117 6.01 10.48 -6.12
C GLY A 117 6.85 9.44 -6.87
N ALA A 118 8.18 9.45 -6.72
CA ALA A 118 9.07 8.51 -7.38
C ALA A 118 8.80 7.08 -6.92
N PHE A 119 8.87 6.14 -7.86
CA PHE A 119 8.62 4.73 -7.62
C PHE A 119 9.74 3.87 -8.19
N SER A 120 10.23 2.94 -7.37
CA SER A 120 11.12 1.87 -7.81
C SER A 120 10.45 0.52 -7.61
N LEU A 121 10.62 -0.36 -8.58
CA LEU A 121 10.10 -1.72 -8.56
C LEU A 121 11.27 -2.69 -8.71
N ALA A 122 11.40 -3.64 -7.80
CA ALA A 122 12.34 -4.75 -7.91
C ALA A 122 11.55 -6.06 -8.03
N ALA A 123 12.01 -6.95 -8.89
CA ALA A 123 11.49 -8.30 -9.05
C ALA A 123 12.64 -9.31 -8.99
N SER A 124 12.47 -10.40 -8.25
CA SER A 124 13.48 -11.45 -8.12
C SER A 124 12.82 -12.82 -7.99
N PRO A 125 13.22 -13.83 -8.77
CA PRO A 125 12.70 -15.16 -8.59
C PRO A 125 13.27 -15.82 -7.33
N LEU A 126 12.40 -16.43 -6.54
CA LEU A 126 12.78 -17.04 -5.28
C LEU A 126 13.76 -18.19 -5.51
N GLY A 127 14.90 -18.16 -4.81
CA GLY A 127 15.95 -19.18 -4.92
C GLY A 127 16.99 -18.92 -6.02
N TYR A 128 16.94 -17.77 -6.69
CA TYR A 128 17.90 -17.38 -7.70
C TYR A 128 18.51 -16.00 -7.37
N SER A 129 19.70 -15.73 -7.93
CA SER A 129 20.43 -14.47 -7.71
C SER A 129 20.10 -13.37 -8.73
N ASN A 130 19.39 -13.69 -9.81
CA ASN A 130 18.99 -12.70 -10.80
C ASN A 130 17.90 -11.77 -10.25
N GLY A 131 17.92 -10.53 -10.72
CA GLY A 131 16.94 -9.52 -10.36
C GLY A 131 16.63 -8.61 -11.52
N PHE A 132 15.46 -8.00 -11.47
CA PHE A 132 14.98 -7.02 -12.43
C PHE A 132 14.62 -5.75 -11.66
N GLU A 133 14.89 -4.60 -12.25
CA GLU A 133 14.58 -3.30 -11.66
C GLU A 133 13.84 -2.42 -12.66
N GLY A 134 12.85 -1.70 -12.16
CA GLY A 134 12.13 -0.66 -12.87
C GLY A 134 12.07 0.63 -12.07
N ARG A 135 11.94 1.75 -12.77
CA ARG A 135 11.76 3.07 -12.15
C ARG A 135 10.69 3.87 -12.88
N GLY A 136 10.03 4.74 -12.15
CA GLY A 136 8.97 5.59 -12.65
C GLY A 136 8.36 6.45 -11.56
N THR A 137 7.07 6.74 -11.67
CA THR A 137 6.33 7.60 -10.73
C THR A 137 4.95 7.03 -10.44
N CYS A 138 4.39 7.37 -9.29
CA CYS A 138 3.00 7.07 -8.97
C CYS A 138 2.20 8.34 -8.68
N VAL A 139 0.91 8.27 -8.99
CA VAL A 139 -0.10 9.21 -8.49
C VAL A 139 -0.92 8.51 -7.41
N ARG A 140 -1.13 9.20 -6.29
CA ARG A 140 -2.05 8.75 -5.23
C ARG A 140 -3.45 9.26 -5.53
N ARG A 141 -4.43 8.37 -5.46
CA ARG A 141 -5.86 8.64 -5.67
C ARG A 141 -6.65 8.17 -4.46
#